data_AF-A0ABD5MXJ2-F1
#
_entry.id   AF-A0ABD5MXJ2-F1
#
_cell.length_a   1.000
_cell.length_b   1.000
_cell.length_c   1.000
_cell.angle_alpha   90.00
_cell.angle_beta   90.00
_cell.angle_gamma   90.00
#
_symmetry.space_group_name_H-M   'P 1'
#
loop_
_entity.id
_entity.type
_entity.pdbx_description
1 polymer ?
#
loop_
_entity_poly.entity_id
_entity_poly.type
_entity_poly.pdbx_seq_one_letter_code
_entity_poly.pdbx_strand_id
1 'polypeptide(L)'
;MAYDFFNETFIVFETIISLVIVVSCLLVYLRTRELFSLSLQKGIKYFSNAYLLFTICFTVRYVLNAFTFFSNIFETLPSFALFLRFIIYFTASLGGFYLAYSIMWRKFESDFSKRINLFRNLFFIIAAILISLIELYLLLAHGIDEPFVFLITMMVLLLSAILVNCKQFHCYTKKVTNPFVSTVGLGFGIFFAIFLGTLLFPIIPTAHFYIWGIVTIFFVTATNNVLKYSK
;
A
#
# COMPACT_ATOMS: atom_id res chain seq x y z
N MET A 1 7.43 -26.33 22.70
CA MET A 1 8.58 -26.88 21.94
C MET A 1 8.34 -26.85 20.43
N ALA A 2 7.36 -27.57 19.86
CA ALA A 2 7.09 -27.47 18.41
C ALA A 2 6.59 -26.06 18.00
N TYR A 3 5.72 -25.44 18.81
CA TYR A 3 5.21 -24.09 18.57
C TYR A 3 6.31 -23.02 18.55
N ASP A 4 7.25 -23.10 19.49
CA ASP A 4 8.34 -22.12 19.61
C ASP A 4 9.27 -22.20 18.39
N PHE A 5 9.58 -23.41 17.92
CA PHE A 5 10.38 -23.63 16.70
C PHE A 5 9.72 -23.06 15.43
N PHE A 6 8.40 -23.20 15.30
CA PHE A 6 7.66 -22.59 14.17
C PHE A 6 7.68 -21.07 14.23
N ASN A 7 7.63 -20.47 15.42
CA ASN A 7 7.66 -19.02 15.56
C ASN A 7 9.04 -18.43 15.21
N GLU A 8 10.12 -19.06 15.67
CA GLU A 8 11.50 -18.63 15.36
C GLU A 8 11.79 -18.71 13.85
N THR A 9 11.42 -19.82 13.21
CA THR A 9 11.61 -19.99 11.76
C THR A 9 10.83 -18.96 10.94
N PHE A 10 9.61 -18.62 11.38
CA PHE A 10 8.81 -17.57 10.75
C PHE A 10 9.47 -16.19 10.84
N ILE A 11 9.97 -15.79 12.01
CA ILE A 11 10.64 -14.49 12.21
C ILE A 11 11.89 -14.37 11.33
N VAL A 12 12.69 -15.43 11.24
CA VAL A 12 13.88 -15.45 10.36
C VAL A 12 13.48 -15.26 8.90
N PHE A 13 12.45 -15.96 8.45
CA PHE A 13 11.95 -15.85 7.08
C PHE A 13 11.42 -14.43 6.77
N GLU A 14 10.63 -13.84 7.68
CA GLU A 14 10.16 -12.47 7.53
C GLU A 14 11.31 -11.45 7.47
N THR A 15 12.36 -11.67 8.27
CA THR A 15 13.54 -10.81 8.31
C THR A 15 14.29 -10.85 6.97
N ILE A 16 14.49 -12.05 6.42
CA ILE A 16 15.13 -12.23 5.11
C ILE A 16 14.29 -11.59 4.00
N ILE A 17 12.97 -11.81 4.00
CA ILE A 17 12.07 -11.18 3.01
C ILE A 17 12.14 -9.67 3.10
N SER A 18 12.10 -9.10 4.31
CA SER A 18 12.18 -7.66 4.52
C SER A 18 13.46 -7.09 3.94
N LEU A 19 14.60 -7.78 4.12
CA LEU A 19 15.88 -7.40 3.52
C LEU A 19 15.84 -7.42 1.97
N VAL A 20 15.27 -8.47 1.38
CA VAL A 20 15.13 -8.56 -0.09
C VAL A 20 14.27 -7.42 -0.63
N ILE A 21 13.18 -7.07 0.07
CA ILE A 21 12.32 -5.95 -0.31
C ILE A 21 13.08 -4.62 -0.20
N VAL A 22 13.83 -4.38 0.89
CA VAL A 22 14.65 -3.18 1.06
C VAL A 22 15.62 -3.01 -0.11
N VAL A 23 16.38 -4.06 -0.45
CA VAL A 23 17.34 -4.03 -1.57
C VAL A 23 16.62 -3.75 -2.89
N SER A 24 15.49 -4.42 -3.15
CA SER A 24 14.71 -4.24 -4.37
C SER A 24 14.15 -2.83 -4.50
N CYS A 25 13.54 -2.28 -3.44
CA CYS A 25 13.02 -0.91 -3.42
C CYS A 25 14.13 0.12 -3.59
N LEU A 26 15.29 -0.09 -2.98
CA LEU A 26 16.44 0.80 -3.12
C LEU A 26 16.98 0.80 -4.56
N LEU A 27 17.09 -0.36 -5.20
CA LEU A 27 17.48 -0.47 -6.62
C LEU A 27 16.51 0.28 -7.53
N VAL A 28 15.20 0.10 -7.33
CA VAL A 28 14.16 0.83 -8.10
C VAL A 28 14.27 2.33 -7.86
N TYR A 29 14.49 2.77 -6.61
CA TYR A 29 14.68 4.18 -6.29
C TYR A 29 15.86 4.79 -7.04
N LEU A 30 17.04 4.15 -6.99
CA LEU A 30 18.25 4.64 -7.64
C LEU A 30 18.06 4.76 -9.16
N ARG A 31 17.53 3.71 -9.80
CA ARG A 31 17.28 3.69 -11.24
C ARG A 31 16.26 4.74 -11.68
N THR A 32 15.18 4.91 -10.92
CA THR A 32 14.14 5.89 -11.26
C THR A 32 14.60 7.33 -11.01
N ARG A 33 15.48 7.55 -10.04
CA ARG A 33 16.10 8.85 -9.80
C ARG A 33 17.04 9.25 -10.94
N GLU A 34 17.82 8.31 -11.46
CA GLU A 34 18.61 8.51 -12.69
C GLU A 34 17.69 8.90 -13.87
N LEU A 35 16.62 8.14 -14.12
CA LEU A 35 15.64 8.44 -15.18
C LEU A 35 14.93 9.79 -15.01
N PHE A 36 14.65 10.20 -13.77
CA PHE A 36 14.07 11.50 -13.49
C PHE A 36 15.02 12.64 -13.88
N SER A 37 16.33 12.48 -13.63
CA SER A 37 17.34 13.49 -13.98
C SER A 37 17.40 13.77 -15.49
N LEU A 38 17.09 12.77 -16.33
CA LEU A 38 17.10 12.88 -17.78
C LEU A 38 15.79 13.43 -18.37
N SER A 39 14.64 13.07 -17.79
CA SER A 39 13.32 13.33 -18.40
C SER A 39 12.56 14.53 -17.84
N LEU A 40 12.95 15.03 -16.65
CA LEU A 40 12.28 16.13 -15.91
C LEU A 40 10.77 15.93 -15.67
N GLN A 41 10.24 14.72 -15.86
CA GLN A 41 8.81 14.43 -15.65
C GLN A 41 8.51 14.30 -14.15
N LYS A 42 7.63 15.16 -13.62
CA LYS A 42 7.32 15.19 -12.18
C LYS A 42 6.75 13.87 -11.67
N GLY A 43 5.99 13.13 -12.46
CA GLY A 43 5.48 11.80 -12.08
C GLY A 43 6.57 10.83 -11.64
N ILE A 44 7.69 10.79 -12.37
CA ILE A 44 8.83 9.90 -12.06
C ILE A 44 9.48 10.29 -10.72
N LYS A 45 9.49 11.58 -10.38
CA LYS A 45 9.94 12.05 -9.05
C LYS A 45 9.10 11.47 -7.93
N TYR A 46 7.76 11.53 -8.06
CA TYR A 46 6.85 10.99 -7.05
C TYR A 46 6.91 9.47 -6.97
N PHE A 47 7.08 8.80 -8.11
CA PHE A 47 7.33 7.35 -8.18
C PHE A 47 8.61 6.99 -7.41
N SER A 48 9.74 7.63 -7.73
CA SER A 48 11.01 7.42 -7.04
C SER A 48 10.87 7.65 -5.52
N ASN A 49 10.26 8.76 -5.11
CA ASN A 49 10.02 9.07 -3.70
C ASN A 49 9.15 8.01 -2.98
N ALA A 50 8.16 7.41 -3.66
CA ALA A 50 7.37 6.32 -3.10
C ALA A 50 8.25 5.11 -2.72
N TYR A 51 9.15 4.70 -3.62
CA TYR A 51 10.08 3.60 -3.35
C TYR A 51 11.10 3.92 -2.27
N LEU A 52 11.54 5.18 -2.14
CA LEU A 52 12.36 5.62 -1.01
C LEU A 52 11.60 5.43 0.31
N LEU A 53 10.34 5.87 0.38
CA LEU A 53 9.50 5.72 1.56
C LEU A 53 9.25 4.25 1.92
N PHE A 54 8.99 3.39 0.92
CA PHE A 54 8.91 1.95 1.14
C PHE A 54 10.24 1.37 1.64
N THR A 55 11.37 1.81 1.10
CA THR A 55 12.69 1.37 1.58
C THR A 55 12.85 1.70 3.06
N ILE A 56 12.49 2.92 3.50
CA ILE A 56 12.52 3.31 4.91
C ILE A 56 11.59 2.44 5.74
N CYS A 57 10.35 2.24 5.30
CA CYS A 57 9.36 1.37 5.96
C CYS A 57 9.90 -0.05 6.21
N PHE A 58 10.37 -0.72 5.16
CA PHE A 58 10.88 -2.09 5.26
C PHE A 58 12.22 -2.17 6.00
N THR A 59 13.02 -1.11 6.00
CA THR A 59 14.24 -1.04 6.83
C THR A 59 13.88 -0.97 8.30
N VAL A 60 12.91 -0.13 8.68
CA VAL A 60 12.44 -0.06 10.07
C VAL A 60 11.81 -1.38 10.50
N ARG A 61 11.05 -2.04 9.62
CA ARG A 61 10.50 -3.39 9.86
C ARG A 61 11.60 -4.44 10.06
N TYR A 62 12.61 -4.44 9.19
CA TYR A 62 13.76 -5.33 9.32
C TYR A 62 14.48 -5.13 10.67
N VAL A 63 14.70 -3.87 11.06
CA VAL A 63 15.33 -3.53 12.35
C VAL A 63 14.47 -4.00 13.52
N LEU A 64 13.15 -3.78 13.48
CA LEU A 64 12.22 -4.29 14.49
C LEU A 64 12.31 -5.81 14.62
N ASN A 65 12.21 -6.55 13.52
CA ASN A 65 12.26 -8.01 13.53
C ASN A 65 13.62 -8.54 14.02
N ALA A 66 14.72 -7.92 13.60
CA ALA A 66 16.05 -8.29 14.05
C ALA A 66 16.22 -8.07 15.57
N PHE A 67 15.76 -6.95 16.11
CA PHE A 67 15.83 -6.69 17.54
C PHE A 67 14.97 -7.65 18.36
N THR A 68 13.78 -8.04 17.87
CA THR A 68 12.94 -9.07 18.49
C THR A 68 13.66 -10.43 18.53
N PHE A 69 14.49 -10.74 17.52
CA PHE A 69 15.27 -11.97 17.47
C PHE A 69 16.46 -11.96 18.45
N PHE A 70 17.18 -10.84 18.54
CA PHE A 70 18.41 -10.76 19.35
C PHE A 70 18.18 -10.40 20.82
N SER A 71 17.00 -9.87 21.18
CA SER A 71 16.80 -9.35 22.52
C SER A 71 15.34 -9.16 22.91
N ASN A 72 15.00 -9.42 24.17
CA ASN A 72 13.72 -9.01 24.77
C ASN A 72 13.65 -7.49 25.04
N ILE A 73 14.50 -6.66 24.40
CA ILE A 73 14.56 -5.21 24.64
C ILE A 73 13.20 -4.55 24.40
N PHE A 74 12.40 -5.04 23.45
CA PHE A 74 11.08 -4.49 23.20
C PHE A 74 10.03 -4.84 24.26
N GLU A 75 10.22 -5.90 25.06
CA GLU A 75 9.41 -6.11 26.27
C GLU A 75 9.70 -5.03 27.31
N THR A 76 10.95 -4.55 27.36
CA THR A 76 11.38 -3.53 28.33
C THR A 76 11.05 -2.10 27.91
N LEU A 77 10.82 -1.85 26.62
CA LEU A 77 10.55 -0.51 26.04
C LEU A 77 9.36 -0.54 25.07
N PRO A 78 8.13 -0.81 25.56
CA PRO A 78 6.93 -0.94 24.71
C PRO A 78 6.62 0.36 23.94
N SER A 79 6.90 1.53 24.51
CA SER A 79 6.72 2.82 23.84
C SER A 79 7.61 2.98 22.61
N PHE A 80 8.83 2.43 22.63
CA PHE A 80 9.74 2.51 21.48
C PHE A 80 9.27 1.60 20.35
N ALA A 81 8.79 0.38 20.67
CA ALA A 81 8.18 -0.51 19.68
C ALA A 81 6.95 0.14 19.00
N LEU A 82 6.06 0.76 19.79
CA LEU A 82 4.89 1.47 19.26
C LEU A 82 5.28 2.64 18.34
N PHE A 83 6.31 3.39 18.71
CA PHE A 83 6.82 4.48 17.89
C PHE A 83 7.38 3.99 16.55
N LEU A 84 8.17 2.91 16.54
CA LEU A 84 8.69 2.33 15.30
C LEU A 84 7.56 1.77 14.42
N ARG A 85 6.54 1.13 15.02
CA ARG A 85 5.33 0.68 14.31
C ARG A 85 4.57 1.85 13.67
N PHE A 86 4.42 2.97 14.39
CA PHE A 86 3.84 4.19 13.83
C PHE A 86 4.65 4.70 12.62
N ILE A 87 5.98 4.70 12.69
CA ILE A 87 6.84 5.09 11.56
C ILE A 87 6.61 4.17 10.36
N ILE A 88 6.49 2.86 10.57
CA ILE A 88 6.19 1.88 9.50
C ILE A 88 4.88 2.26 8.82
N TYR A 89 3.78 2.36 9.58
CA TYR A 89 2.46 2.67 9.03
C TYR A 89 2.42 4.03 8.31
N PHE A 90 3.10 5.03 8.86
CA PHE A 90 3.20 6.35 8.27
C PHE A 90 3.97 6.35 6.95
N THR A 91 5.17 5.76 6.94
CA THR A 91 6.02 5.73 5.74
C THR A 91 5.42 4.86 4.65
N ALA A 92 4.80 3.73 5.01
CA ALA A 92 4.05 2.90 4.08
C ALA A 92 2.91 3.71 3.45
N SER A 93 2.01 4.28 4.25
CA SER A 93 0.85 5.03 3.77
C SER A 93 1.25 6.19 2.87
N LEU A 94 2.26 6.96 3.29
CA LEU A 94 2.79 8.07 2.49
C LEU A 94 3.38 7.56 1.16
N GLY A 95 4.13 6.46 1.19
CA GLY A 95 4.67 5.81 -0.02
C GLY A 95 3.56 5.47 -1.01
N GLY A 96 2.45 4.91 -0.52
CA GLY A 96 1.28 4.62 -1.35
C GLY A 96 0.62 5.84 -1.97
N PHE A 97 0.42 6.92 -1.21
CA PHE A 97 -0.11 8.17 -1.77
C PHE A 97 0.80 8.74 -2.85
N TYR A 98 2.12 8.72 -2.63
CA TYR A 98 3.11 9.15 -3.62
C TYR A 98 3.05 8.27 -4.87
N LEU A 99 2.89 6.95 -4.72
CA LEU A 99 2.75 6.03 -5.83
C LEU A 99 1.46 6.28 -6.62
N ALA A 100 0.32 6.42 -5.94
CA ALA A 100 -0.96 6.73 -6.58
C ALA A 100 -0.91 8.08 -7.32
N TYR A 101 -0.32 9.09 -6.69
CA TYR A 101 -0.15 10.40 -7.30
C TYR A 101 0.79 10.35 -8.52
N SER A 102 1.83 9.51 -8.48
CA SER A 102 2.74 9.33 -9.62
C SER A 102 2.04 8.81 -10.87
N ILE A 103 0.91 8.11 -10.73
CA ILE A 103 0.09 7.64 -11.85
C ILE A 103 -0.83 8.76 -12.35
N MET A 104 -1.37 9.56 -11.42
CA MET A 104 -2.36 10.60 -11.72
C MET A 104 -1.74 11.96 -12.09
N TRP A 105 -0.43 12.12 -12.01
CA TRP A 105 0.25 13.43 -12.09
C TRP A 105 -0.12 14.24 -13.34
N ARG A 106 -0.21 13.60 -14.52
CA ARG A 106 -0.49 14.29 -15.80
C ARG A 106 -1.84 15.01 -15.80
N LYS A 107 -2.81 14.53 -15.01
CA LYS A 107 -4.15 15.12 -14.92
C LYS A 107 -4.20 16.33 -14.03
N PHE A 108 -3.39 16.34 -12.98
CA PHE A 108 -3.36 17.46 -12.04
C PHE A 108 -2.48 18.61 -12.50
N GLU A 109 -1.57 18.37 -13.44
CA GLU A 109 -0.64 19.40 -13.93
C GLU A 109 -1.24 20.29 -15.03
N SER A 110 -2.24 19.82 -15.79
CA SER A 110 -2.89 20.64 -16.82
C SER A 110 -3.72 21.78 -16.23
N ASP A 111 -4.28 21.60 -15.03
CA ASP A 111 -5.35 22.47 -14.52
C ASP A 111 -4.89 23.40 -13.39
N PHE A 112 -3.71 23.19 -12.77
CA PHE A 112 -3.43 23.80 -11.47
C PHE A 112 -2.07 24.52 -11.33
N SER A 113 -2.18 25.79 -10.87
CA SER A 113 -1.08 26.70 -10.53
C SER A 113 -0.17 26.19 -9.39
N LYS A 114 1.08 26.68 -9.36
CA LYS A 114 2.16 26.30 -8.40
C LYS A 114 1.72 26.29 -6.92
N ARG A 115 0.76 27.12 -6.47
CA ARG A 115 0.30 27.17 -5.07
C ARG A 115 -0.39 25.88 -4.60
N ILE A 116 -1.00 25.12 -5.51
CA ILE A 116 -1.77 23.92 -5.17
C ILE A 116 -0.86 22.73 -4.84
N ASN A 117 0.40 22.75 -5.28
CA ASN A 117 1.37 21.71 -4.96
C ASN A 117 1.68 21.61 -3.46
N LEU A 118 1.68 22.73 -2.74
CA LEU A 118 1.99 22.75 -1.30
C LEU A 118 0.82 22.17 -0.48
N PHE A 119 -0.41 22.59 -0.76
CA PHE A 119 -1.62 22.04 -0.14
C PHE A 119 -1.77 20.54 -0.40
N ARG A 120 -1.38 20.05 -1.58
CA ARG A 120 -1.44 18.62 -1.92
C ARG A 120 -0.50 17.78 -1.05
N ASN A 121 0.77 18.18 -0.94
CA ASN A 121 1.72 17.43 -0.11
C ASN A 121 1.26 17.42 1.36
N LEU A 122 0.72 18.55 1.84
CA LEU A 122 0.18 18.67 3.19
C LEU A 122 -1.04 17.76 3.40
N PHE A 123 -1.93 17.66 2.42
CA PHE A 123 -3.05 16.71 2.44
C PHE A 123 -2.58 15.25 2.52
N PHE A 124 -1.59 14.84 1.72
CA PHE A 124 -1.05 13.48 1.81
C PHE A 124 -0.40 13.18 3.16
N ILE A 125 0.31 14.14 3.74
CA ILE A 125 0.90 13.98 5.07
C ILE A 125 -0.19 13.82 6.12
N ILE A 126 -1.22 14.68 6.12
CA ILE A 126 -2.34 14.57 7.07
C ILE A 126 -3.08 13.24 6.89
N ALA A 127 -3.38 12.83 5.65
CA ALA A 127 -4.05 11.57 5.37
C ALA A 127 -3.22 10.36 5.85
N ALA A 128 -1.90 10.38 5.60
CA ALA A 128 -1.00 9.35 6.09
C ALA A 128 -0.95 9.30 7.63
N ILE A 129 -0.92 10.46 8.31
CA ILE A 129 -0.97 10.52 9.78
C ILE A 129 -2.29 9.91 10.28
N LEU A 130 -3.44 10.31 9.73
CA LEU A 130 -4.74 9.78 10.14
C LEU A 130 -4.85 8.27 9.96
N ILE A 131 -4.41 7.74 8.82
CA ILE A 131 -4.41 6.29 8.57
C ILE A 131 -3.51 5.57 9.57
N SER A 132 -2.32 6.12 9.84
CA SER A 132 -1.37 5.53 10.78
C SER A 132 -1.92 5.51 12.22
N LEU A 133 -2.65 6.56 12.61
CA LEU A 133 -3.33 6.62 13.90
C LEU A 133 -4.46 5.59 14.00
N ILE A 134 -5.21 5.38 12.91
CA ILE A 134 -6.26 4.34 12.84
C ILE A 134 -5.63 2.95 12.96
N GLU A 135 -4.53 2.67 12.25
CA GLU A 135 -3.82 1.40 12.36
C GLU A 135 -3.27 1.16 13.76
N LEU A 136 -2.68 2.19 14.37
CA LEU A 136 -2.20 2.12 15.74
C LEU A 136 -3.35 1.86 16.72
N TYR A 137 -4.51 2.49 16.51
CA TYR A 137 -5.70 2.25 17.33
C TYR A 137 -6.20 0.81 17.20
N LEU A 138 -6.30 0.27 15.97
CA LEU A 138 -6.73 -1.11 15.74
C LEU A 138 -5.77 -2.12 16.36
N LEU A 139 -4.47 -1.86 16.27
CA LEU A 139 -3.46 -2.65 16.95
C LEU A 139 -3.67 -2.66 18.46
N LEU A 140 -3.83 -1.49 19.08
CA LEU A 140 -4.01 -1.38 20.53
C LEU A 140 -5.35 -1.95 21.02
N ALA A 141 -6.43 -1.77 20.25
CA ALA A 141 -7.78 -2.18 20.64
C ALA A 141 -8.04 -3.67 20.45
N HIS A 142 -7.49 -4.27 19.39
CA HIS A 142 -7.81 -5.65 19.00
C HIS A 142 -6.60 -6.60 19.01
N GLY A 143 -5.38 -6.08 19.23
CA GLY A 143 -4.16 -6.89 19.12
C GLY A 143 -3.89 -7.41 17.70
N ILE A 144 -4.55 -6.83 16.70
CA ILE A 144 -4.41 -7.25 15.30
C ILE A 144 -3.20 -6.51 14.73
N ASP A 145 -2.11 -7.25 14.52
CA ASP A 145 -0.86 -6.73 13.98
C ASP A 145 -0.79 -6.80 12.44
N GLU A 146 -1.89 -7.22 11.81
CA GLU A 146 -2.01 -7.29 10.36
C GLU A 146 -2.15 -5.89 9.76
N PRO A 147 -1.39 -5.51 8.70
CA PRO A 147 -1.41 -4.19 8.07
C PRO A 147 -2.67 -4.00 7.20
N PHE A 148 -3.83 -4.12 7.84
CA PHE A 148 -5.13 -4.30 7.22
C PHE A 148 -5.62 -3.01 6.55
N VAL A 149 -5.46 -1.87 7.23
CA VAL A 149 -5.91 -0.57 6.72
C VAL A 149 -4.99 -0.05 5.63
N PHE A 150 -3.70 -0.35 5.71
CA PHE A 150 -2.72 -0.04 4.68
C PHE A 150 -3.07 -0.75 3.36
N LEU A 151 -3.40 -2.04 3.41
CA LEU A 151 -3.82 -2.81 2.23
C LEU A 151 -5.11 -2.23 1.63
N ILE A 152 -6.09 -1.91 2.48
CA ILE A 152 -7.35 -1.24 2.09
C ILE A 152 -7.06 0.10 1.42
N THR A 153 -6.15 0.90 1.97
CA THR A 153 -5.77 2.20 1.43
C THR A 153 -5.10 2.04 0.06
N MET A 154 -4.19 1.09 -0.11
CA MET A 154 -3.57 0.79 -1.41
C MET A 154 -4.60 0.35 -2.44
N MET A 155 -5.56 -0.49 -2.06
CA MET A 155 -6.66 -0.95 -2.92
C MET A 155 -7.56 0.21 -3.36
N VAL A 156 -7.97 1.09 -2.43
CA VAL A 156 -8.78 2.28 -2.73
C VAL A 156 -8.01 3.25 -3.64
N LEU A 157 -6.72 3.46 -3.38
CA LEU A 157 -5.88 4.31 -4.21
C LEU A 157 -5.72 3.74 -5.62
N LEU A 158 -5.49 2.44 -5.75
CA LEU A 158 -5.44 1.76 -7.03
C LEU A 158 -6.76 1.86 -7.80
N LEU A 159 -7.89 1.66 -7.11
CA LEU A 159 -9.22 1.80 -7.69
C LEU A 159 -9.50 3.24 -8.14
N SER A 160 -9.08 4.24 -7.35
CA SER A 160 -9.21 5.65 -7.71
C SER A 160 -8.38 6.02 -8.94
N ALA A 161 -7.14 5.50 -9.05
CA ALA A 161 -6.27 5.70 -10.20
C ALA A 161 -6.85 5.05 -11.46
N ILE A 162 -7.42 3.85 -11.31
CA ILE A 162 -8.10 3.12 -12.37
C ILE A 162 -9.33 3.91 -12.85
N LEU A 163 -10.24 4.30 -11.95
CA LEU A 163 -11.45 5.05 -12.28
C LEU A 163 -11.13 6.36 -13.01
N VAL A 164 -10.13 7.09 -12.52
CA VAL A 164 -9.67 8.33 -13.14
C VAL A 164 -9.13 8.08 -14.54
N ASN A 165 -8.41 6.98 -14.77
CA ASN A 165 -7.93 6.60 -16.11
C ASN A 165 -9.04 6.10 -17.05
N CYS A 166 -10.15 5.61 -16.53
CA CYS A 166 -11.20 5.02 -17.36
C CYS A 166 -12.18 6.03 -17.95
N LYS A 167 -12.38 7.20 -17.32
CA LYS A 167 -13.07 8.32 -17.97
C LYS A 167 -12.40 8.76 -19.29
N GLN A 168 -11.08 8.58 -19.40
CA GLN A 168 -10.32 8.93 -20.59
C GLN A 168 -10.52 7.92 -21.73
N PHE A 169 -10.66 6.63 -21.41
CA PHE A 169 -11.02 5.59 -22.38
C PHE A 169 -12.45 5.78 -22.92
N HIS A 170 -13.39 6.18 -22.06
CA HIS A 170 -14.79 6.32 -22.47
C HIS A 170 -15.03 7.42 -23.51
N CYS A 171 -14.21 8.48 -23.51
CA CYS A 171 -14.26 9.52 -24.55
C CYS A 171 -13.79 9.00 -25.92
N TYR A 172 -12.98 7.94 -25.93
CA TYR A 172 -12.43 7.33 -27.15
C TYR A 172 -13.35 6.27 -27.77
N THR A 173 -14.21 5.60 -26.97
CA THR A 173 -15.06 4.50 -27.43
C THR A 173 -16.53 4.76 -27.13
N LYS A 174 -17.21 5.49 -28.03
CA LYS A 174 -18.54 6.07 -27.81
C LYS A 174 -19.74 5.09 -27.87
N LYS A 175 -19.57 3.76 -27.90
CA LYS A 175 -20.74 2.87 -28.17
C LYS A 175 -20.78 1.46 -27.58
N VAL A 176 -19.99 1.12 -26.57
CA VAL A 176 -20.16 -0.17 -25.87
C VAL A 176 -20.27 0.10 -24.37
N THR A 177 -21.41 -0.28 -23.79
CA THR A 177 -21.64 -0.32 -22.34
C THR A 177 -20.55 -1.19 -21.72
N ASN A 178 -19.72 -0.54 -20.92
CA ASN A 178 -18.33 -0.93 -20.74
C ASN A 178 -18.24 -2.10 -19.76
N PRO A 179 -17.86 -3.33 -20.18
CA PRO A 179 -17.63 -4.47 -19.27
C PRO A 179 -16.65 -4.11 -18.15
N PHE A 180 -15.83 -3.10 -18.41
CA PHE A 180 -14.97 -2.43 -17.46
C PHE A 180 -15.65 -1.86 -16.21
N VAL A 181 -16.71 -1.06 -16.37
CA VAL A 181 -17.40 -0.41 -15.23
C VAL A 181 -18.05 -1.48 -14.34
N SER A 182 -18.59 -2.53 -14.95
CA SER A 182 -19.11 -3.70 -14.23
C SER A 182 -18.01 -4.44 -13.47
N THR A 183 -16.84 -4.62 -14.07
CA THR A 183 -15.69 -5.30 -13.45
C THR A 183 -15.14 -4.51 -12.25
N VAL A 184 -15.03 -3.19 -12.39
CA VAL A 184 -14.60 -2.31 -11.28
C VAL A 184 -15.65 -2.25 -10.18
N GLY A 185 -16.94 -2.16 -10.54
CA GLY A 185 -18.05 -2.18 -9.59
C GLY A 185 -18.11 -3.49 -8.80
N LEU A 186 -17.91 -4.63 -9.47
CA LEU A 186 -17.80 -5.95 -8.82
C LEU A 186 -16.59 -6.03 -7.90
N GLY A 187 -15.42 -5.54 -8.33
CA GLY A 187 -14.23 -5.48 -7.49
C GLY A 187 -14.46 -4.67 -6.21
N PHE A 188 -15.13 -3.52 -6.32
CA PHE A 188 -15.47 -2.68 -5.16
C PHE A 188 -16.52 -3.33 -4.25
N GLY A 189 -17.54 -3.98 -4.81
CA GLY A 189 -18.57 -4.67 -4.03
C GLY A 189 -18.01 -5.86 -3.25
N ILE A 190 -17.16 -6.68 -3.88
CA ILE A 190 -16.46 -7.79 -3.25
C ILE A 190 -15.56 -7.27 -2.11
N PHE A 191 -14.81 -6.20 -2.37
CA PHE A 191 -13.97 -5.56 -1.37
C PHE A 191 -14.76 -5.02 -0.16
N PHE A 192 -15.85 -4.30 -0.39
CA PHE A 192 -16.68 -3.75 0.67
C PHE A 192 -17.32 -4.87 1.51
N ALA A 193 -17.74 -5.97 0.87
CA ALA A 193 -18.28 -7.13 1.57
C ALA A 193 -17.24 -7.80 2.48
N ILE A 194 -15.97 -7.88 2.05
CA ILE A 194 -14.88 -8.42 2.88
C ILE A 194 -14.57 -7.50 4.04
N PHE A 195 -14.48 -6.19 3.79
CA PHE A 195 -14.26 -5.19 4.84
C PHE A 195 -15.36 -5.28 5.92
N LEU A 196 -16.62 -5.30 5.50
CA LEU A 196 -17.77 -5.45 6.38
C LEU A 196 -17.73 -6.81 7.11
N GLY A 197 -17.32 -7.87 6.42
CA GLY A 197 -17.09 -9.19 7.00
C GLY A 197 -16.06 -9.16 8.13
N THR A 198 -14.92 -8.51 7.94
CA THR A 198 -13.91 -8.33 9.00
C THR A 198 -14.41 -7.55 10.20
N LEU A 199 -15.20 -6.51 9.96
CA LEU A 199 -15.76 -5.68 11.02
C LEU A 199 -16.80 -6.45 11.85
N LEU A 200 -17.62 -7.26 11.19
CA LEU A 200 -18.74 -7.97 11.81
C LEU A 200 -18.32 -9.32 12.42
N PHE A 201 -17.28 -9.96 11.88
CA PHE A 201 -16.86 -11.29 12.28
C PHE A 201 -15.34 -11.32 12.50
N PRO A 202 -14.84 -11.03 13.72
CA PRO A 202 -13.41 -11.12 14.05
C PRO A 202 -12.87 -12.56 14.10
N ILE A 203 -13.51 -13.50 13.38
CA ILE A 203 -13.31 -14.94 13.55
C ILE A 203 -12.24 -15.45 12.58
N ILE A 204 -11.20 -16.05 13.17
CA ILE A 204 -10.08 -16.79 12.57
C ILE A 204 -9.22 -15.96 11.58
N PRO A 205 -8.08 -15.43 12.04
CA PRO A 205 -7.13 -14.66 11.22
C PRO A 205 -6.70 -15.37 9.92
N THR A 206 -6.57 -16.70 9.95
CA THR A 206 -6.19 -17.49 8.78
C THR A 206 -7.24 -17.46 7.67
N ALA A 207 -8.54 -17.43 8.00
CA ALA A 207 -9.62 -17.36 7.01
C ALA A 207 -9.60 -16.01 6.28
N HIS A 208 -9.31 -14.92 7.00
CA HIS A 208 -9.15 -13.61 6.42
C HIS A 208 -8.06 -13.59 5.35
N PHE A 209 -6.87 -14.11 5.67
CA PHE A 209 -5.75 -14.19 4.73
C PHE A 209 -6.13 -14.89 3.40
N TYR A 210 -6.81 -16.04 3.47
CA TYR A 210 -7.23 -16.77 2.26
C TYR A 210 -8.29 -16.02 1.44
N ILE A 211 -9.28 -15.43 2.10
CA ILE A 211 -10.32 -14.64 1.44
C ILE A 211 -9.68 -13.46 0.68
N TRP A 212 -8.72 -12.77 1.30
CA TRP A 212 -7.99 -11.67 0.66
C TRP A 212 -7.11 -12.12 -0.50
N GLY A 213 -6.42 -13.25 -0.37
CA GLY A 213 -5.62 -13.83 -1.46
C GLY A 213 -6.48 -14.14 -2.69
N ILE A 214 -7.62 -14.80 -2.48
CA ILE A 214 -8.58 -15.13 -3.54
C ILE A 214 -9.11 -13.87 -4.24
N VAL A 215 -9.44 -12.84 -3.47
CA VAL A 215 -10.02 -11.59 -3.99
C VAL A 215 -8.99 -10.79 -4.77
N THR A 216 -7.74 -10.78 -4.31
CA THR A 216 -6.63 -10.15 -5.03
C THR A 216 -6.37 -10.88 -6.35
N ILE A 217 -6.32 -12.21 -6.35
CA ILE A 217 -6.17 -13.01 -7.58
C ILE A 217 -7.33 -12.72 -8.53
N PHE A 218 -8.57 -12.77 -8.05
CA PHE A 218 -9.75 -12.49 -8.86
C PHE A 218 -9.69 -11.09 -9.49
N PHE A 219 -9.32 -10.08 -8.69
CA PHE A 219 -9.19 -8.70 -9.14
C PHE A 219 -8.08 -8.52 -10.19
N VAL A 220 -6.90 -9.13 -9.99
CA VAL A 220 -5.79 -9.12 -10.95
C VAL A 220 -6.21 -9.81 -12.25
N THR A 221 -6.89 -10.95 -12.16
CA THR A 221 -7.36 -11.69 -13.35
C THR A 221 -8.40 -10.89 -14.12
N ALA A 222 -9.32 -10.25 -13.40
CA ALA A 222 -10.37 -9.43 -13.97
C ALA A 222 -9.81 -8.17 -14.67
N THR A 223 -8.86 -7.48 -14.03
CA THR A 223 -8.16 -6.33 -14.63
C THR A 223 -7.28 -6.72 -15.82
N ASN A 224 -6.62 -7.89 -15.78
CA ASN A 224 -5.81 -8.37 -16.90
C ASN A 224 -6.67 -8.75 -18.12
N ASN A 225 -7.84 -9.36 -17.89
CA ASN A 225 -8.80 -9.65 -18.95
C ASN A 225 -9.30 -8.37 -19.62
N VAL A 226 -9.63 -7.33 -18.84
CA VAL A 226 -9.97 -6.01 -19.40
C VAL A 226 -8.87 -5.48 -20.32
N LEU A 227 -7.61 -5.51 -19.87
CA LEU A 227 -6.48 -4.98 -20.65
C LEU A 227 -6.27 -5.75 -21.96
N LYS A 228 -6.56 -7.06 -21.96
CA LYS A 228 -6.47 -7.89 -23.17
C LYS A 228 -7.52 -7.52 -24.22
N TYR A 229 -8.71 -7.09 -23.79
CA TYR A 229 -9.80 -6.65 -24.68
C TYR A 229 -9.76 -5.16 -25.03
N SER A 230 -8.80 -4.39 -24.49
CA SER A 230 -8.64 -2.96 -24.79
C SER A 230 -7.57 -2.65 -25.86
N LYS A 231 -7.02 -3.67 -26.52
CA LYS A 231 -6.19 -3.53 -27.72
C LYS A 231 -7.04 -3.70 -28.96
#